data_AF-A0A7W0GRL7-F1
#
_entry.id   AF-A0A7W0GRL7-F1
#
_cell.length_a   1.000
_cell.length_b   1.000
_cell.length_c   1.000
_cell.angle_alpha   90.00
_cell.angle_beta   90.00
_cell.angle_gamma   90.00
#
_symmetry.space_group_name_H-M   'P 1'
#
loop_
_entity.id
_entity.type
_entity.pdbx_description
1 polymer ?
#
loop_
_entity_poly.entity_id
_entity_poly.type
_entity_poly.pdbx_seq_one_letter_code
_entity_poly.pdbx_strand_id
1 'polypeptide(L)' 'MWEATVDGRQLHFQLAGINNQNFIMRDEETGSWWQQVNGEAISARSKANV' A
#
# COMPACT_ATOMS: atom_id res chain seq x y z
N MET A 1 -1.74 15.47 -5.76
CA MET A 1 -2.52 14.25 -6.08
C MET A 1 -1.54 13.10 -5.92
N TRP A 2 -1.82 12.14 -5.04
CA TRP A 2 -0.90 11.02 -4.77
C TRP A 2 -0.94 10.06 -5.97
N GLU A 3 0.23 9.69 -6.49
CA GLU A 3 0.34 8.83 -7.66
C GLU A 3 0.39 7.37 -7.20
N ALA A 4 -0.72 6.65 -7.38
CA ALA A 4 -0.86 5.24 -7.03
C ALA A 4 -0.22 4.35 -8.11
N THR A 5 1.05 4.62 -8.45
CA THR A 5 1.72 3.94 -9.56
C THR A 5 3.06 3.40 -9.12
N VAL A 6 3.24 2.09 -9.23
CA VAL A 6 4.51 1.40 -8.95
C VAL A 6 4.90 0.62 -10.19
N ASP A 7 6.13 0.78 -10.67
CA ASP A 7 6.64 0.17 -11.90
C ASP A 7 5.73 0.38 -13.13
N GLY A 8 5.09 1.56 -13.23
CA GLY A 8 4.18 1.90 -14.32
C GLY A 8 2.79 1.22 -14.24
N ARG A 9 2.50 0.51 -13.13
CA ARG A 9 1.19 -0.10 -12.87
C ARG A 9 0.40 0.73 -11.88
N GLN A 10 -0.85 0.99 -12.23
CA GLN A 10 -1.81 1.60 -11.32
C GLN A 10 -2.20 0.59 -10.23
N LEU A 11 -2.15 1.04 -8.97
CA LEU A 11 -2.51 0.25 -7.80
C LEU A 11 -3.93 0.57 -7.34
N HIS A 12 -4.65 -0.46 -6.91
CA HIS A 12 -5.95 -0.36 -6.27
C HIS A 12 -5.79 -0.62 -4.78
N PHE A 13 -6.33 0.30 -3.98
CA PHE A 13 -6.25 0.23 -2.53
C PHE A 13 -7.60 -0.10 -1.91
N GLN A 14 -7.59 -1.04 -0.98
CA GLN A 14 -8.69 -1.28 -0.06
C GLN A 14 -8.37 -0.74 1.32
N LEU A 15 -9.36 -0.12 1.97
CA LEU A 15 -9.25 0.27 3.37
C LEU A 15 -9.25 -0.99 4.23
N ALA A 16 -8.10 -1.32 4.81
CA ALA A 16 -7.93 -2.51 5.63
C ALA A 16 -8.13 -2.22 7.12
N GLY A 17 -7.97 -0.95 7.54
CA GLY A 17 -8.26 -0.54 8.90
C GLY A 17 -7.86 0.89 9.21
N ILE A 18 -8.03 1.27 10.47
CA ILE A 18 -7.63 2.57 11.00
C ILE A 18 -6.76 2.33 12.23
N ASN A 19 -5.57 2.91 12.27
CA ASN A 19 -4.66 2.85 13.41
C ASN A 19 -4.24 4.27 13.80
N ASN A 20 -4.51 4.67 15.04
CA ASN A 20 -4.17 6.00 15.56
C ASN A 20 -4.61 7.15 14.64
N GLN A 21 -5.84 7.06 14.12
CA GLN A 21 -6.44 7.99 13.13
C GLN A 21 -5.82 7.97 11.73
N ASN A 22 -4.88 7.06 11.45
CA ASN A 22 -4.34 6.85 10.11
C ASN A 22 -5.04 5.69 9.40
N PHE A 23 -5.38 5.87 8.13
CA PHE A 23 -5.84 4.76 7.31
C PHE A 23 -4.69 3.82 6.99
N ILE A 24 -4.97 2.55 7.19
CA ILE A 24 -4.15 1.44 6.74
C ILE A 24 -4.80 0.91 5.48
N MET A 25 -4.08 1.03 4.37
CA MET A 25 -4.54 0.66 3.03
C MET A 25 -3.77 -0.56 2.55
N ARG A 26 -4.47 -1.49 1.89
CA ARG A 26 -3.85 -2.66 1.27
C ARG A 26 -3.96 -2.53 -0.25
N ASP A 27 -2.82 -2.61 -0.90
CA ASP A 27 -2.69 -2.73 -2.35
C ASP A 27 -3.09 -4.15 -2.79
N GLU A 28 -4.02 -4.27 -3.72
CA GLU A 28 -4.52 -5.55 -4.22
C GLU A 28 -3.57 -6.21 -5.23
N GLU A 29 -2.81 -5.43 -6.00
CA GLU A 29 -1.86 -5.91 -6.99
C GLU A 29 -0.61 -6.53 -6.36
N THR A 30 -0.04 -5.88 -5.36
CA THR A 30 1.21 -6.35 -4.72
C THR A 30 1.00 -6.98 -3.35
N GLY A 31 -0.14 -6.74 -2.71
CA GLY A 31 -0.39 -7.13 -1.32
C GLY A 31 0.40 -6.31 -0.31
N SER A 32 0.99 -5.18 -0.72
CA SER A 32 1.68 -4.25 0.18
C SER A 32 0.70 -3.46 1.05
N TRP A 33 1.18 -3.07 2.22
CA TRP A 33 0.42 -2.30 3.20
C TRP A 33 0.96 -0.88 3.25
N TRP A 34 0.07 0.10 3.27
CA TRP A 34 0.38 1.52 3.19
C TRP A 34 -0.30 2.29 4.31
N GLN A 35 0.33 3.37 4.75
CA GLN A 35 -0.28 4.32 5.69
C GLN A 35 -0.57 5.63 4.97
N GLN A 36 -1.73 6.21 5.22
CA GLN A 36 -2.10 7.50 4.61
C GLN A 36 -1.15 8.63 5.03
N VAL A 37 -0.64 8.60 6.27
CA VAL A 37 0.07 9.75 6.88
C VAL A 37 1.24 10.27 6.05
N ASN A 38 2.00 9.37 5.44
CA ASN A 38 3.13 9.73 4.58
C ASN A 38 3.00 9.18 3.16
N GLY A 39 1.98 8.37 2.88
CA GLY A 39 1.82 7.73 1.57
C GLY A 39 2.94 6.75 1.26
N GLU A 40 3.55 6.12 2.27
CA GLU A 40 4.59 5.10 2.09
C GLU A 40 4.07 3.70 2.41
N ALA A 41 4.67 2.71 1.75
CA ALA A 41 4.47 1.32 2.08
C ALA A 41 5.09 1.00 3.45
N ILE A 42 4.24 0.63 4.41
CA ILE A 42 4.62 0.13 5.74
C ILE A 42 5.29 -1.24 5.62
N SER A 43 4.76 -2.10 4.72
CA SER A 43 5.39 -3.37 4.40
C SER A 43 5.08 -3.78 2.97
N ALA A 44 6.11 -4.20 2.26
CA ALA A 44 5.95 -4.94 1.02
C ALA A 44 6.02 -6.44 1.34
N ARG A 45 5.16 -7.24 0.71
CA ARG A 45 5.46 -8.67 0.62
C ARG A 45 6.66 -8.79 -0.33
N SER A 46 7.86 -8.93 0.22
CA SER A 46 8.99 -9.43 -0.56
C SER A 46 8.54 -10.77 -1.14
N LYS A 47 8.34 -10.86 -2.46
CA LYS A 47 8.38 -12.15 -3.14
C LYS A 47 9.76 -12.71 -2.79
N ALA A 48 9.82 -13.67 -1.88
CA ALA A 48 11.02 -14.47 -1.71
C ALA A 48 11.24 -15.14 -3.06
N ASN A 49 12.24 -14.67 -3.81
CA ASN A 49 12.81 -15.45 -4.90
C ASN A 49 13.52 -16.64 -4.26
N VAL A 50 12.85 -17.79 -4.25
CA VAL A 50 13.42 -19.14 -4.28
C VAL A 50 12.39 -20.09 -4.85
#